data_AF-A0AAQ0QEL2-F1
#
_entry.id   AF-A0AAQ0QEL2-F1
#
_cell.length_a   1.000
_cell.length_b   1.000
_cell.length_c   1.000
_cell.angle_alpha   90.00
_cell.angle_beta   90.00
_cell.angle_gamma   90.00
#
_symmetry.space_group_name_H-M   'P 1'
#
loop_
_entity.id
_entity.type
_entity.pdbx_description
1 polymer ?
#
loop_
_entity_poly.entity_id
_entity_poly.type
_entity_poly.pdbx_seq_one_letter_code
_entity_poly.pdbx_strand_id
1 'polypeptide(L)'
;MGSILTIISILGSLTSIYAFIHSIKLKDSIRNMVAYGILLLTSVISGVCFYLYNQEIDAKIQFEKQKETVRLEAQNLLENIPSSIDYYNPGENEGLLLSTLALLEKNKDIFPETYEIYKLEVIQKIKKADKESDIFRKREQMEIAGNSAIRLLKSLAQ
;
A
#
# COMPACT_ATOMS: atom_id res chain seq x y z
N MET A 1 -18.18 3.11 -2.35
CA MET A 1 -18.59 2.93 -3.76
C MET A 1 -18.81 1.46 -4.14
N GLY A 2 -17.94 0.52 -3.71
CA GLY A 2 -18.05 -0.90 -4.05
C GLY A 2 -19.41 -1.56 -3.75
N SER A 3 -20.03 -1.27 -2.60
CA SER A 3 -21.30 -1.89 -2.17
C SER A 3 -22.50 -1.54 -3.06
N ILE A 4 -22.54 -0.31 -3.58
CA ILE A 4 -23.62 0.15 -4.46
C ILE A 4 -23.51 -0.51 -5.84
N LEU A 5 -22.29 -0.62 -6.36
CA LEU A 5 -22.02 -1.33 -7.62
C LEU A 5 -22.37 -2.82 -7.51
N THR A 6 -22.09 -3.47 -6.37
CA THR A 6 -22.48 -4.89 -6.17
C THR A 6 -24.00 -5.05 -6.14
N ILE A 7 -24.70 -4.16 -5.44
CA ILE A 7 -26.17 -4.17 -5.38
C ILE A 7 -26.78 -3.97 -6.78
N ILE A 8 -26.23 -3.04 -7.57
CA ILE A 8 -26.68 -2.79 -8.95
C ILE A 8 -26.42 -4.01 -9.85
N SER A 9 -25.27 -4.67 -9.73
CA SER A 9 -24.96 -5.90 -10.50
C SER A 9 -25.87 -7.07 -10.12
N ILE A 10 -26.19 -7.24 -8.83
CA ILE A 10 -27.12 -8.28 -8.35
C ILE A 10 -28.54 -7.99 -8.85
N LEU A 11 -29.01 -6.73 -8.77
CA LEU A 11 -30.30 -6.35 -9.33
C LEU A 11 -30.33 -6.55 -10.84
N GLY A 12 -29.29 -6.13 -11.58
CA GLY A 12 -29.20 -6.33 -13.03
C GLY A 12 -29.28 -7.80 -13.41
N SER A 13 -28.58 -8.68 -12.70
CA SER A 13 -28.63 -10.14 -12.85
C SER A 13 -30.05 -10.69 -12.66
N LEU A 14 -30.71 -10.36 -11.54
CA LEU A 14 -32.07 -10.79 -11.22
C LEU A 14 -33.09 -10.29 -12.24
N THR A 15 -32.96 -9.05 -12.69
CA THR A 15 -33.84 -8.43 -13.69
C THR A 15 -33.68 -9.12 -15.05
N SER A 16 -32.46 -9.51 -15.40
CA SER A 16 -32.18 -10.25 -16.64
C SER A 16 -32.80 -11.65 -16.64
N ILE A 17 -32.73 -12.37 -15.51
CA ILE A 17 -33.33 -13.71 -15.36
C ILE A 17 -34.86 -13.60 -15.43
N TYR A 18 -35.44 -12.60 -14.76
CA TYR A 18 -36.88 -12.37 -14.80
C TYR A 18 -37.36 -12.03 -16.22
N ALA A 19 -36.66 -11.14 -16.93
CA ALA A 19 -36.96 -10.81 -18.32
C ALA A 19 -36.85 -12.02 -19.25
N PHE A 20 -35.85 -12.89 -19.03
CA PHE A 20 -35.64 -14.11 -19.81
C PHE A 20 -36.80 -15.10 -19.64
N ILE A 21 -37.19 -15.41 -18.39
CA ILE A 21 -38.30 -16.31 -18.06
C ILE A 21 -39.62 -15.77 -18.63
N HIS A 22 -39.85 -14.46 -18.54
CA HIS A 22 -41.08 -13.85 -19.03
C HIS A 22 -41.14 -13.76 -20.56
N SER A 23 -40.00 -13.74 -21.25
CA SER A 23 -39.92 -13.74 -22.71
C SER A 23 -40.33 -15.09 -23.34
N ILE A 24 -40.06 -16.20 -22.65
CA ILE A 24 -40.40 -17.56 -23.10
C ILE A 24 -41.92 -17.80 -23.12
N LYS A 25 -42.70 -17.08 -22.31
CA LYS A 25 -44.14 -17.28 -22.16
C LYS A 25 -45.03 -16.50 -23.15
N LEU A 26 -44.50 -15.55 -23.92
CA LEU A 26 -45.30 -14.66 -24.76
C LEU A 26 -44.88 -14.68 -26.23
N LYS A 27 -45.87 -14.84 -27.12
CA LYS A 27 -45.72 -14.92 -28.59
C LYS A 27 -45.42 -13.58 -29.26
N ASP A 28 -45.42 -12.45 -28.53
CA ASP A 28 -45.22 -11.12 -29.12
C ASP A 28 -43.74 -10.83 -29.42
N SER A 29 -43.40 -10.89 -30.71
CA SER A 29 -42.04 -10.72 -31.24
C SER A 29 -41.37 -9.40 -30.80
N ILE A 30 -42.10 -8.29 -30.79
CA ILE A 30 -41.55 -6.96 -30.46
C ILE A 30 -41.19 -6.86 -28.98
N ARG A 31 -42.05 -7.38 -28.08
CA ARG A 31 -41.83 -7.29 -26.64
C ARG A 31 -40.67 -8.18 -26.19
N ASN A 32 -40.52 -9.34 -26.82
CA ASN A 32 -39.36 -10.22 -26.62
C ASN A 32 -38.07 -9.58 -27.13
N MET A 33 -38.10 -8.89 -28.28
CA MET A 33 -36.95 -8.15 -28.79
C MET A 33 -36.47 -7.06 -27.82
N VAL A 34 -37.41 -6.31 -27.20
CA VAL A 34 -37.09 -5.32 -26.16
C VAL A 34 -36.52 -5.99 -24.90
N ALA A 35 -37.13 -7.09 -24.45
CA ALA A 35 -36.64 -7.84 -23.29
C ALA A 35 -35.23 -8.38 -23.50
N TYR A 36 -34.93 -8.94 -24.68
CA TYR A 36 -33.59 -9.38 -25.05
C TYR A 36 -32.59 -8.22 -25.15
N GLY A 37 -33.02 -7.05 -25.64
CA GLY A 37 -32.20 -5.84 -25.65
C GLY A 37 -31.81 -5.37 -24.25
N ILE A 38 -32.76 -5.37 -23.30
CA ILE A 38 -32.50 -5.04 -21.89
C ILE A 38 -31.56 -6.07 -21.26
N LEU A 39 -31.76 -7.37 -21.54
CA LEU A 39 -30.89 -8.46 -21.10
C LEU A 39 -29.44 -8.28 -21.59
N LEU A 40 -29.27 -7.93 -22.86
CA LEU A 40 -27.96 -7.71 -23.44
C LEU A 40 -27.28 -6.48 -22.82
N LEU A 41 -28.00 -5.38 -22.67
CA LEU A 41 -27.49 -4.17 -22.01
C LEU A 41 -27.07 -4.44 -20.56
N THR A 42 -27.91 -5.11 -19.79
CA THR A 42 -27.61 -5.46 -18.39
C THR A 42 -26.45 -6.43 -18.26
N SER A 43 -26.30 -7.37 -19.19
CA SER A 43 -25.15 -8.27 -19.26
C SER A 43 -23.84 -7.52 -19.53
N VAL A 44 -23.84 -6.60 -20.50
CA VAL A 44 -22.66 -5.76 -20.81
C VAL A 44 -22.30 -4.87 -19.62
N ILE A 45 -23.28 -4.22 -18.98
CA ILE A 45 -23.05 -3.38 -17.80
C ILE A 45 -22.47 -4.21 -16.64
N SER A 46 -23.01 -5.40 -16.39
CA SER A 46 -22.50 -6.30 -15.35
C SER A 46 -21.05 -6.72 -15.62
N GLY A 47 -20.71 -7.06 -16.86
CA GLY A 47 -19.35 -7.39 -17.27
C GLY A 47 -18.35 -6.24 -17.07
N VAL A 48 -18.74 -5.01 -17.43
CA VAL A 48 -17.92 -3.82 -17.20
C VAL A 48 -17.74 -3.54 -15.71
N CYS A 49 -18.80 -3.63 -14.92
CA CYS A 49 -18.72 -3.47 -13.46
C CYS A 49 -17.81 -4.52 -12.81
N PHE A 50 -17.86 -5.77 -13.27
CA PHE A 50 -17.00 -6.85 -12.78
C PHE A 50 -15.52 -6.62 -13.15
N TYR A 51 -15.25 -6.17 -14.36
CA TYR A 51 -13.90 -5.82 -14.79
C TYR A 51 -13.30 -4.69 -13.94
N LEU A 52 -14.06 -3.61 -13.73
CA LEU A 52 -13.62 -2.48 -12.89
C LEU A 52 -13.41 -2.91 -11.43
N TYR A 53 -14.30 -3.77 -10.90
CA TYR A 53 -14.15 -4.33 -9.56
C TYR A 53 -12.87 -5.15 -9.41
N ASN A 54 -12.56 -6.04 -10.37
CA ASN A 54 -11.33 -6.82 -10.33
C ASN A 54 -10.09 -5.96 -10.44
N GLN A 55 -10.12 -4.91 -11.26
CA GLN A 55 -9.00 -3.98 -11.38
C GLN A 55 -8.70 -3.27 -10.04
N GLU A 56 -9.73 -2.83 -9.32
CA GLU A 56 -9.58 -2.23 -7.99
C GLU A 56 -9.08 -3.25 -6.94
N ILE A 57 -9.62 -4.47 -6.97
CA ILE A 57 -9.22 -5.55 -6.06
C ILE A 57 -7.76 -5.95 -6.30
N ASP A 58 -7.34 -6.12 -7.56
CA ASP A 58 -5.98 -6.51 -7.91
C ASP A 58 -4.98 -5.43 -7.50
N ALA A 59 -5.31 -4.14 -7.71
CA ALA A 59 -4.49 -3.04 -7.23
C ALA A 59 -4.36 -3.05 -5.70
N LYS A 60 -5.46 -3.32 -4.98
CA LYS A 60 -5.44 -3.43 -3.52
C LYS A 60 -4.63 -4.62 -3.04
N ILE A 61 -4.75 -5.79 -3.69
CA ILE A 61 -3.97 -6.99 -3.36
C ILE A 61 -2.48 -6.73 -3.60
N GLN A 62 -2.12 -6.09 -4.72
CA GLN A 62 -0.73 -5.74 -5.00
C GLN A 62 -0.17 -4.77 -3.97
N PHE A 63 -0.95 -3.76 -3.57
CA PHE A 63 -0.56 -2.81 -2.54
C PHE A 63 -0.32 -3.47 -1.18
N GLU A 64 -1.21 -4.38 -0.75
CA GLU A 64 -1.02 -5.14 0.49
C GLU A 64 0.20 -6.06 0.44
N LYS A 65 0.45 -6.74 -0.69
CA LYS A 65 1.68 -7.55 -0.88
C LYS A 65 2.94 -6.72 -0.79
N GLN A 66 2.92 -5.50 -1.35
CA GLN A 66 4.06 -4.60 -1.26
C GLN A 66 4.30 -4.16 0.19
N LYS A 67 3.25 -3.83 0.94
CA LYS A 67 3.38 -3.54 2.39
C LYS A 67 3.96 -4.72 3.17
N GLU A 68 3.50 -5.94 2.90
CA GLU A 68 4.03 -7.15 3.53
C GLU A 68 5.52 -7.34 3.23
N THR A 69 5.93 -7.04 1.98
CA THR A 69 7.35 -7.07 1.59
C THR A 69 8.18 -6.06 2.38
N VAL A 70 7.69 -4.82 2.52
CA VAL A 70 8.35 -3.80 3.36
C VAL A 70 8.44 -4.25 4.81
N ARG A 71 7.38 -4.87 5.33
CA ARG A 71 7.35 -5.39 6.70
C ARG A 71 8.46 -6.43 6.93
N LEU A 72 8.60 -7.38 6.02
CA LEU A 72 9.63 -8.42 6.09
C LEU A 72 11.04 -7.83 5.95
N GLU A 73 11.25 -6.88 5.04
CA GLU A 73 12.54 -6.20 4.88
C GLU A 73 12.91 -5.39 6.14
N ALA A 74 11.95 -4.70 6.75
CA ALA A 74 12.15 -3.98 8.01
C ALA A 74 12.47 -4.94 9.18
N GLN A 75 11.80 -6.10 9.26
CA GLN A 75 12.10 -7.14 10.25
C GLN A 75 13.51 -7.69 10.08
N ASN A 76 13.91 -8.02 8.84
CA ASN A 76 15.26 -8.50 8.55
C ASN A 76 16.33 -7.45 8.93
N LEU A 77 16.10 -6.17 8.64
CA LEU A 77 17.00 -5.11 9.12
C LEU A 77 17.08 -5.09 10.64
N LEU A 78 15.96 -5.20 11.35
CA LEU A 78 15.92 -5.24 12.82
C LEU A 78 16.66 -6.43 13.42
N GLU A 79 16.59 -7.62 12.80
CA GLU A 79 17.29 -8.83 13.27
C GLU A 79 18.81 -8.71 13.17
N ASN A 80 19.30 -7.93 12.19
CA ASN A 80 20.73 -7.71 11.98
C ASN A 80 21.30 -6.54 12.79
N ILE A 81 20.45 -5.76 13.47
CA ILE A 81 20.90 -4.68 14.36
C ILE A 81 21.23 -5.28 15.73
N PRO A 82 22.38 -4.94 16.34
CA PRO A 82 22.68 -5.33 17.71
C PRO A 82 21.56 -4.93 18.67
N SER A 83 21.34 -5.72 19.73
CA SER A 83 20.26 -5.49 20.70
C SER A 83 20.29 -4.10 21.37
N SER A 84 21.43 -3.42 21.32
CA SER A 84 21.62 -2.02 21.71
C SER A 84 22.40 -1.27 20.64
N ILE A 85 21.97 -0.04 20.35
CA ILE A 85 22.77 0.94 19.61
C ILE A 85 24.11 1.15 20.33
N ASP A 86 25.24 1.04 19.60
CA ASP A 86 26.55 1.31 20.18
C ASP A 86 26.84 2.82 20.17
N TYR A 87 26.88 3.42 21.36
CA TYR A 87 27.31 4.81 21.57
C TYR A 87 28.74 5.05 21.06
N TYR A 88 29.62 4.06 21.17
CA TYR A 88 31.03 4.19 20.82
C TYR A 88 31.28 4.08 19.31
N ASN A 89 30.31 3.57 18.55
CA ASN A 89 30.40 3.40 17.10
C ASN A 89 29.38 4.26 16.33
N PRO A 90 29.61 5.57 16.18
CA PRO A 90 28.69 6.45 15.45
C PRO A 90 28.53 6.07 13.97
N GLY A 91 29.49 5.36 13.38
CA GLY A 91 29.42 4.90 11.99
C GLY A 91 28.38 3.79 11.79
N GLU A 92 28.18 2.91 12.77
CA GLU A 92 27.09 1.92 12.72
C GLU A 92 25.72 2.60 12.76
N ASN A 93 25.58 3.65 13.59
CA ASN A 93 24.34 4.42 13.69
C ASN A 93 24.03 5.20 12.41
N GLU A 94 25.06 5.74 11.77
CA GLU A 94 24.94 6.34 10.44
C GLU A 94 24.55 5.31 9.38
N GLY A 95 25.19 4.14 9.38
CA GLY A 95 24.84 3.03 8.50
C GLY A 95 23.37 2.61 8.65
N LEU A 96 22.86 2.61 9.87
CA LEU A 96 21.46 2.31 10.16
C LEU A 96 20.49 3.38 9.63
N LEU A 97 20.82 4.66 9.78
CA LEU A 97 20.03 5.77 9.20
C LEU A 97 19.95 5.62 7.68
N LEU A 98 21.09 5.36 7.04
CA LEU A 98 21.18 5.22 5.59
C LEU A 98 20.49 3.96 5.07
N SER A 99 20.60 2.82 5.75
CA SER A 99 19.90 1.60 5.36
C SER A 99 18.38 1.73 5.50
N THR A 100 17.91 2.40 6.55
CA THR A 100 16.48 2.72 6.74
C THR A 100 16.00 3.68 5.65
N LEU A 101 16.80 4.68 5.28
CA LEU A 101 16.48 5.60 4.19
C LEU A 101 16.43 4.86 2.84
N ALA A 102 17.36 3.94 2.59
CA ALA A 102 17.38 3.14 1.36
C ALA A 102 16.14 2.23 1.24
N LEU A 103 15.69 1.63 2.34
CA LEU A 103 14.44 0.88 2.39
C LEU A 103 13.24 1.76 2.01
N LEU A 104 13.17 2.98 2.56
CA LEU A 104 12.10 3.92 2.23
C LEU A 104 12.20 4.43 0.79
N GLU A 105 13.40 4.66 0.25
CA GLU A 105 13.57 5.10 -1.14
C GLU A 105 13.09 4.05 -2.13
N LYS A 106 13.45 2.78 -1.90
CA LYS A 106 12.98 1.63 -2.69
C LYS A 106 11.45 1.51 -2.68
N ASN A 107 10.81 1.94 -1.59
CA ASN A 107 9.37 1.81 -1.36
C ASN A 107 8.65 3.17 -1.29
N LYS A 108 9.21 4.20 -1.93
CA LYS A 108 8.69 5.58 -1.89
C LYS A 108 7.28 5.71 -2.44
N ASP A 109 6.88 4.81 -3.35
CA ASP A 109 5.55 4.82 -3.96
C ASP A 109 4.46 4.49 -2.93
N ILE A 110 4.83 3.78 -1.86
CA ILE A 110 3.92 3.37 -0.77
C ILE A 110 3.97 4.39 0.37
N PHE A 111 5.16 4.93 0.68
CA PHE A 111 5.39 5.84 1.81
C PHE A 111 6.08 7.15 1.36
N PRO A 112 5.50 7.94 0.45
CA PRO A 112 6.19 9.10 -0.13
C PRO A 112 6.46 10.20 0.90
N GLU A 113 5.49 10.48 1.77
CA GLU A 113 5.63 11.49 2.82
C GLU A 113 6.65 11.06 3.88
N THR A 114 6.58 9.80 4.34
CA THR A 114 7.56 9.25 5.30
C THR A 114 8.97 9.29 4.73
N TYR A 115 9.15 8.96 3.45
CA TYR A 115 10.45 9.05 2.78
C TYR A 115 10.99 10.48 2.80
N GLU A 116 10.21 11.47 2.37
CA GLU A 116 10.68 12.86 2.30
C GLU A 116 11.00 13.44 3.69
N ILE A 117 10.16 13.18 4.69
CA ILE A 117 10.40 13.62 6.07
C ILE A 117 11.68 12.96 6.61
N TYR A 118 11.79 11.63 6.47
CA TYR A 118 12.92 10.89 7.02
C TYR A 118 14.24 11.25 6.31
N LYS A 119 14.22 11.45 5.00
CA LYS A 119 15.37 11.93 4.22
C LYS A 119 15.91 13.25 4.77
N LEU A 120 15.02 14.22 5.01
CA LEU A 120 15.41 15.51 5.59
C LEU A 120 15.97 15.33 7.00
N GLU A 121 15.36 14.48 7.82
CA GLU A 121 15.81 14.18 9.18
C GLU A 121 17.23 13.56 9.17
N VAL A 122 17.47 12.54 8.34
CA VAL A 122 18.77 11.87 8.20
C VAL A 122 19.86 12.87 7.80
N ILE A 123 19.61 13.66 6.74
CA ILE A 123 20.57 14.67 6.26
C ILE A 123 20.88 15.69 7.37
N GLN A 124 19.87 16.17 8.09
CA GLN A 124 20.06 17.13 9.17
C GLN A 124 20.85 16.54 10.34
N LYS A 125 20.54 15.31 10.75
CA LYS A 125 21.21 14.64 11.87
C LYS A 125 22.66 14.32 11.57
N ILE A 126 22.97 13.80 10.38
CA ILE A 126 24.35 13.55 9.94
C ILE A 126 25.13 14.86 9.89
N LYS A 127 24.59 15.88 9.21
CA LYS A 127 25.24 17.19 9.10
C LYS A 127 25.46 17.87 10.46
N LYS A 128 24.55 17.68 11.41
CA LYS A 128 24.69 18.23 12.77
C LYS A 128 25.81 17.53 13.54
N ALA A 129 25.87 16.21 13.48
CA ALA A 129 26.92 15.42 14.12
C ALA A 129 28.30 15.67 13.52
N ASP A 130 28.40 15.90 12.20
CA ASP A 130 29.67 16.20 11.54
C ASP A 130 30.23 17.59 11.85
N LYS A 131 29.34 18.53 12.20
CA LYS A 131 29.74 19.88 12.65
C LYS A 131 30.13 19.92 14.12
N GLU A 132 29.84 18.89 14.89
CA GLU A 132 30.13 18.83 16.31
C GLU A 132 31.62 18.50 16.53
N SER A 133 32.34 19.42 17.19
CA SER A 133 33.76 19.24 17.49
C SER A 133 33.99 18.34 18.70
N ASP A 134 33.01 18.24 19.59
CA ASP A 134 33.05 17.36 20.76
C ASP A 134 32.62 15.94 20.37
N ILE A 135 33.55 14.99 20.48
CA ILE A 135 33.31 13.59 20.13
C ILE A 135 32.23 12.93 20.99
N PHE A 136 32.06 13.35 22.25
CA PHE A 136 31.02 12.79 23.12
C PHE A 136 29.63 13.24 22.69
N ARG A 137 29.50 14.51 22.31
CA ARG A 137 28.25 15.06 21.76
C ARG A 137 27.94 14.51 20.37
N LYS A 138 28.95 14.29 19.52
CA LYS A 138 28.79 13.64 18.22
C LYS A 138 28.20 12.24 18.40
N ARG A 139 28.76 11.45 19.31
CA ARG A 139 28.29 10.09 19.64
C ARG A 139 26.86 10.08 20.17
N GLU A 140 26.55 10.95 21.13
CA GLU A 140 25.20 11.09 21.70
C GLU A 140 24.15 11.43 20.62
N GLN A 141 24.46 12.39 19.74
CA GLN A 141 23.56 12.76 18.65
C GLN A 141 23.34 11.62 17.67
N MET A 142 24.37 10.84 17.35
CA MET A 142 24.26 9.68 16.48
C MET A 142 23.53 8.51 17.12
N GLU A 143 23.70 8.28 18.43
CA GLU A 143 22.91 7.32 19.18
C GLU A 143 21.42 7.67 19.15
N ILE A 144 21.07 8.93 19.42
CA ILE A 144 19.68 9.41 19.35
C ILE A 144 19.12 9.23 17.93
N ALA A 145 19.94 9.49 16.91
CA ALA A 145 19.55 9.30 15.52
C ALA A 145 19.29 7.83 15.18
N GLY A 146 20.21 6.92 15.53
CA GLY A 146 20.05 5.49 15.32
C GLY A 146 18.84 4.93 16.08
N ASN A 147 18.60 5.37 17.32
CA ASN A 147 17.39 5.01 18.06
C ASN A 147 16.10 5.47 17.35
N SER A 148 16.10 6.62 16.69
CA SER A 148 14.98 7.09 15.86
C SER A 148 14.74 6.14 14.68
N ALA A 149 15.82 5.72 14.00
CA ALA A 149 15.76 4.76 12.90
C ALA A 149 15.18 3.41 13.35
N ILE A 150 15.61 2.88 14.50
CA ILE A 150 15.05 1.64 15.07
C ILE A 150 13.55 1.79 15.33
N ARG A 151 13.10 2.92 15.89
CA ARG A 151 11.67 3.15 16.15
C ARG A 151 10.86 3.16 14.85
N LEU A 152 11.39 3.78 13.81
CA LEU A 152 10.76 3.79 12.50
C LEU A 152 10.71 2.38 11.89
N LEU A 153 11.82 1.64 11.90
CA LEU A 153 11.85 0.25 11.43
C LEU A 153 10.85 -0.62 12.20
N LYS A 154 10.74 -0.47 13.53
CA LYS A 154 9.73 -1.16 14.33
C LYS A 154 8.30 -0.79 13.93
N SER A 155 8.05 0.47 13.57
CA SER A 155 6.76 0.91 13.06
C SER A 155 6.45 0.33 11.67
N LEU A 156 7.45 0.16 10.82
CA LEU A 156 7.32 -0.46 9.49
C LEU A 156 7.17 -1.99 9.57
N ALA A 157 7.69 -2.60 10.64
CA ALA A 157 7.68 -4.03 10.88
C ALA A 157 6.38 -4.57 11.52
N GLN A 158 5.44 -3.70 11.90
CA GLN A 158 4.12 -4.04 12.45
C GLN A 158 3.12 -4.33 11.33
#